data_AF-A0A4U3L198-F1
#
_entry.id   AF-A0A4U3L198-F1
#
_cell.length_a   1.000
_cell.length_b   1.000
_cell.length_c   1.000
_cell.angle_alpha   90.00
_cell.angle_beta   90.00
_cell.angle_gamma   90.00
#
_symmetry.space_group_name_H-M   'P 1'
#
loop_
_entity.id
_entity.type
_entity.pdbx_description
1 polymer ?
#
loop_
_entity_poly.entity_id
_entity_poly.type
_entity_poly.pdbx_seq_one_letter_code
_entity_poly.pdbx_strand_id
1 'polypeptide(L)'
;MNEHFKNIIHAISKGDTSLVERFFCQPGGRKYLENITLILINTLPQHYGEKEELYLGFVEVLDRMEQRIRRQQEGQEILETVFQNS
;
A
#
# COMPACT_ATOMS: atom_id res chain seq x y z
N MET A 1 10.45 16.81 -3.14
CA MET A 1 9.91 15.49 -2.76
C MET A 1 9.24 15.65 -1.40
N ASN A 2 7.94 15.38 -1.30
CA ASN A 2 7.12 15.63 -0.10
C ASN A 2 7.69 14.87 1.11
N GLU A 3 7.94 15.56 2.23
CA GLU A 3 8.50 14.95 3.47
C GLU A 3 7.63 13.79 3.98
N HIS A 4 6.33 13.84 3.70
CA HIS A 4 5.43 12.75 4.04
C HIS A 4 5.75 11.45 3.29
N PHE A 5 6.15 11.57 2.02
CA PHE A 5 6.52 10.43 1.20
C PHE A 5 7.85 9.82 1.63
N LYS A 6 8.83 10.65 2.04
CA LYS A 6 10.08 10.17 2.62
C LYS A 6 9.84 9.36 3.91
N ASN A 7 8.95 9.83 4.77
CA ASN A 7 8.61 9.13 6.01
C ASN A 7 7.94 7.78 5.75
N ILE A 8 7.07 7.70 4.74
CA ILE A 8 6.46 6.44 4.30
C ILE A 8 7.53 5.47 3.79
N ILE A 9 8.40 5.90 2.87
CA ILE A 9 9.49 5.07 2.33
C ILE A 9 10.45 4.62 3.46
N HIS A 10 10.78 5.53 4.38
CA HIS A 10 11.64 5.21 5.53
C HIS A 10 10.99 4.17 6.47
N ALA A 11 9.69 4.30 6.76
CA ALA A 11 8.96 3.33 7.57
C ALA A 11 8.94 1.94 6.90
N ILE A 12 8.65 1.88 5.58
CA ILE A 12 8.72 0.63 4.81
C ILE A 12 10.11 0.00 4.91
N SER A 13 11.18 0.79 4.75
CA SER A 13 12.55 0.28 4.79
C SER A 13 12.95 -0.34 6.14
N LYS A 14 12.22 0.00 7.21
CA LYS A 14 12.40 -0.57 8.55
C LYS A 14 11.42 -1.71 8.86
N GLY A 15 10.61 -2.11 7.89
CA GLY A 15 9.59 -3.15 8.03
C GLY A 15 8.31 -2.68 8.74
N ASP A 16 8.18 -1.39 9.06
CA ASP A 16 6.96 -0.82 9.64
C ASP A 16 5.97 -0.47 8.52
N THR A 17 4.97 -1.34 8.35
CA THR A 17 3.92 -1.17 7.34
C THR A 17 2.74 -0.34 7.84
N SER A 18 2.67 0.00 9.14
CA SER A 18 1.49 0.63 9.75
C SER A 18 1.22 2.04 9.22
N LEU A 19 2.27 2.75 8.81
CA LEU A 19 2.20 4.09 8.21
C LEU A 19 1.68 4.01 6.77
N VAL A 20 2.05 2.95 6.07
CA VAL A 20 1.64 2.69 4.68
C VAL A 20 0.21 2.18 4.65
N GLU A 21 -0.17 1.31 5.58
CA GLU A 21 -1.53 0.84 5.78
C GLU A 21 -2.46 2.03 6.08
N ARG A 22 -2.08 2.91 7.02
CA ARG A 22 -2.84 4.14 7.30
C ARG A 22 -3.00 5.03 6.08
N PHE A 23 -1.93 5.23 5.32
CA PHE A 23 -1.99 6.02 4.09
C PHE A 23 -2.86 5.36 3.01
N PHE A 24 -2.73 4.04 2.84
CA PHE A 24 -3.49 3.25 1.89
C PHE A 24 -4.99 3.28 2.17
N CYS A 25 -5.39 3.21 3.46
CA CYS A 25 -6.78 3.28 3.90
C CYS A 25 -7.43 4.67 3.77
N GLN A 26 -6.66 5.74 3.53
CA GLN A 26 -7.25 7.06 3.32
C GLN A 26 -8.02 7.09 1.99
N PRO A 27 -9.11 7.89 1.88
CA PRO A 27 -9.81 8.07 0.62
C PRO A 27 -8.85 8.50 -0.49
N GLY A 28 -8.72 7.66 -1.53
CA GLY A 28 -7.82 7.90 -2.66
C GLY A 28 -6.34 7.55 -2.44
N GLY A 29 -5.94 7.05 -1.26
CA GLY A 29 -4.56 6.68 -0.93
C GLY A 29 -3.99 5.62 -1.88
N ARG A 30 -4.75 4.56 -2.15
CA ARG A 30 -4.41 3.55 -3.17
C ARG A 30 -4.15 4.17 -4.54
N LYS A 31 -5.10 4.97 -5.05
CA LYS A 31 -5.01 5.63 -6.36
C LYS A 31 -3.83 6.60 -6.44
N TYR A 32 -3.48 7.25 -5.32
CA TYR A 32 -2.32 8.11 -5.22
C TYR A 32 -1.01 7.33 -5.39
N LEU A 33 -0.89 6.16 -4.73
CA LEU A 33 0.27 5.26 -4.88
C LEU A 33 0.40 4.71 -6.30
N GLU A 34 -0.72 4.31 -6.92
CA GLU A 34 -0.76 3.89 -8.34
C GLU A 34 -0.26 5.01 -9.26
N ASN A 35 -0.78 6.23 -9.10
CA ASN A 35 -0.41 7.37 -9.94
C ASN A 35 1.06 7.76 -9.81
N ILE A 36 1.60 7.81 -8.58
CA ILE A 36 3.04 8.10 -8.39
C ILE A 36 3.89 7.01 -9.03
N THR A 37 3.50 5.75 -8.87
CA THR A 37 4.27 4.64 -9.43
C THR A 37 4.25 4.65 -10.94
N LEU A 38 3.11 4.95 -11.57
CA LEU A 38 3.04 5.17 -13.03
C LEU A 38 3.98 6.30 -13.49
N ILE A 39 4.01 7.42 -12.76
CA ILE A 39 4.94 8.53 -13.07
C ILE A 39 6.39 8.05 -12.98
N LEU A 40 6.76 7.34 -11.90
CA LEU A 40 8.11 6.83 -11.68
C LEU A 40 8.52 5.78 -12.71
N ILE A 41 7.64 4.82 -13.03
CA ILE A 41 7.89 3.81 -14.06
C ILE A 41 8.09 4.48 -15.42
N ASN A 42 7.35 5.55 -15.71
CA ASN A 42 7.48 6.23 -16.99
C ASN A 42 8.84 6.95 -17.15
N THR A 43 9.47 7.38 -16.06
CA THR A 43 10.80 8.03 -16.11
C THR A 43 11.97 7.06 -16.27
N LEU A 44 11.72 5.76 -16.12
CA LEU A 44 12.73 4.71 -16.28
C LEU A 44 13.17 4.59 -17.76
N PRO A 45 14.47 4.32 -18.06
CA PRO A 45 14.96 4.15 -19.42
C PRO A 45 14.53 2.82 -20.10
N GLN A 46 13.85 1.94 -19.37
CA GLN A 46 13.42 0.61 -19.78
C GLN A 46 12.45 0.62 -20.98
N HIS A 47 12.40 -0.50 -21.70
CA HIS A 47 11.44 -0.69 -22.79
C HIS A 47 10.00 -0.82 -22.25
N TYR A 48 9.02 -0.56 -23.11
CA TYR A 48 7.61 -0.52 -22.72
C TYR A 48 7.14 -1.80 -22.01
N GLY A 49 7.52 -2.98 -22.51
CA GLY A 49 7.14 -4.26 -21.89
C GLY A 49 7.63 -4.42 -20.45
N GLU A 50 8.88 -4.06 -20.19
CA GLU A 50 9.46 -4.10 -18.82
C GLU A 50 8.76 -3.11 -17.88
N LYS A 51 8.37 -1.94 -18.40
CA LYS A 51 7.58 -0.95 -17.64
C LYS A 51 6.18 -1.47 -17.29
N GLU A 52 5.54 -2.16 -18.22
CA GLU A 52 4.24 -2.80 -18.01
C GLU A 52 4.32 -3.89 -16.94
N GLU A 53 5.33 -4.76 -17.01
CA GLU A 53 5.58 -5.79 -15.99
C GLU A 53 5.81 -5.19 -14.60
N LEU A 54 6.61 -4.12 -14.51
CA LEU A 54 6.84 -3.41 -13.25
C LEU A 54 5.54 -2.83 -12.68
N TYR A 55 4.69 -2.28 -13.53
CA TYR A 55 3.40 -1.73 -13.10
C TYR A 55 2.46 -2.83 -12.61
N LEU A 56 2.34 -3.93 -13.34
CA LEU A 56 1.51 -5.08 -12.95
C LEU A 56 1.99 -5.68 -11.63
N GLY A 57 3.29 -5.86 -11.44
CA GLY A 57 3.85 -6.35 -10.19
C GLY A 57 3.58 -5.40 -9.01
N PHE A 58 3.62 -4.09 -9.25
CA PHE A 58 3.25 -3.10 -8.23
C PHE A 58 1.76 -3.15 -7.86
N VAL A 59 0.86 -3.25 -8.85
CA VAL A 59 -0.59 -3.39 -8.60
C VAL A 59 -0.87 -4.64 -7.77
N GLU A 60 -0.21 -5.76 -8.07
CA GLU A 60 -0.35 -6.99 -7.29
C GLU A 60 0.05 -6.80 -5.82
N VAL A 61 1.12 -6.03 -5.55
CA VAL A 61 1.53 -5.69 -4.18
C VAL A 61 0.45 -4.87 -3.48
N LEU A 62 -0.16 -3.89 -4.15
CA LEU A 62 -1.26 -3.10 -3.59
C LEU A 62 -2.49 -3.97 -3.26
N ASP A 63 -2.83 -4.92 -4.13
CA ASP A 63 -3.93 -5.86 -3.88
C ASP A 63 -3.67 -6.74 -2.65
N ARG A 64 -2.45 -7.26 -2.51
CA ARG A 64 -2.05 -8.06 -1.34
C ARG A 64 -2.11 -7.23 -0.05
N MET A 65 -1.70 -5.96 -0.11
CA MET A 65 -1.81 -5.05 1.03
C MET A 65 -3.26 -4.81 1.43
N GLU A 66 -4.14 -4.55 0.46
CA GLU A 66 -5.57 -4.35 0.71
C GLU A 66 -6.20 -5.59 1.36
N GLN A 67 -5.91 -6.78 0.86
CA GLN A 67 -6.40 -8.03 1.43
C GLN A 67 -5.90 -8.27 2.86
N ARG A 68 -4.65 -7.91 3.16
CA ARG A 68 -4.08 -8.04 4.51
C ARG A 68 -4.78 -7.10 5.49
N ILE A 69 -5.00 -5.85 5.09
CA ILE A 69 -5.70 -4.85 5.91
C ILE A 69 -7.12 -5.32 6.21
N ARG A 70 -7.87 -5.78 5.20
CA ARG A 70 -9.23 -6.31 5.38
C ARG A 70 -9.25 -7.46 6.39
N ARG A 71 -8.35 -8.43 6.25
CA ARG A 71 -8.24 -9.56 7.19
C ARG A 71 -7.92 -9.12 8.63
N GLN A 72 -7.09 -8.10 8.81
CA GLN A 72 -6.80 -7.55 10.13
C GLN A 72 -8.02 -6.86 10.74
N GLN A 73 -8.78 -6.11 9.95
CA GLN A 73 -10.03 -5.47 10.38
C GLN A 73 -11.09 -6.50 10.77
N GLU A 74 -11.31 -7.51 9.92
CA GLU A 74 -12.22 -8.64 10.22
C GLU A 74 -11.83 -9.35 11.52
N GLY A 75 -10.53 -9.63 11.70
CA GLY A 75 -10.03 -10.25 12.94
C GLY A 75 -10.27 -9.37 14.17
N GLN A 76 -10.13 -8.05 14.04
CA GLN A 76 -10.39 -7.11 15.11
C GLN A 76 -11.89 -7.06 15.47
N GLU A 77 -12.78 -7.02 14.49
CA GLU A 77 -14.24 -7.06 14.72
C GLU A 77 -14.67 -8.35 15.45
N ILE A 78 -14.09 -9.49 15.07
CA ILE A 78 -14.33 -10.77 15.76
C ILE A 78 -13.89 -10.70 17.21
N LEU A 79 -12.68 -10.20 17.49
CA LEU A 79 -12.16 -10.08 18.85
C LEU A 79 -13.02 -9.13 19.69
N GLU A 80 -13.41 -7.98 19.16
CA GLU A 80 -14.29 -7.02 19.84
C GLU A 80 -15.63 -7.68 20.19
N THR A 81 -16.21 -8.47 19.28
CA THR A 81 -17.45 -9.22 19.52
C THR A 81 -17.29 -10.25 20.64
N VAL A 82 -16.16 -10.98 20.69
CA VAL A 82 -15.89 -11.97 21.74
C VAL A 82 -15.75 -11.30 23.11
N PHE A 83 -14.99 -10.21 23.19
CA PHE A 83 -14.75 -9.51 24.46
C PHE A 83 -15.95 -8.70 24.95
N GLN A 84 -16.84 -8.21 24.08
CA GLN A 84 -18.08 -7.55 24.49
C GLN A 84 -19.15 -8.51 25.01
N ASN A 85 -19.09 -9.78 24.59
CA ASN A 85 -20.02 -10.84 25.03
C ASN A 85 -19.47 -11.71 26.17
N SER A 86 -18.31 -11.34 26.74
CA SER A 86 -17.67 -11.97 27.91
C SER A 86 -17.90 -11.12 29.16
#